data_AF-A0AAW9FN02-F1
#
_entry.id   AF-A0AAW9FN02-F1
#
_cell.length_a   1.000
_cell.length_b   1.000
_cell.length_c   1.000
_cell.angle_alpha   90.00
_cell.angle_beta   90.00
_cell.angle_gamma   90.00
#
_symmetry.space_group_name_H-M   'P 1'
#
loop_
_entity.id
_entity.type
_entity.pdbx_description
1 polymer ?
#
loop_
_entity_poly.entity_id
_entity_poly.type
_entity_poly.pdbx_seq_one_letter_code
_entity_poly.pdbx_strand_id
1 'polypeptide(L)'
;MTKLFIIGNGFDIHHGIRSRYTDFAEWLESVDHEVHSAVEEFLPTWVDAEGNVQNAWADLENNLQYFDTDQLLDYGMNFLPSYGADDWRDSGHHDFEYELDRVIRALSVGLHRNFVRWLGTLSIPIQTTFPVRSIAPRAKFLNFNYTPTIQTLYGAANVLHIHGSLADPTSQIVLGHGWTPGDDDRWEDRIDEDTDTRVAGGYRLIDDYFRETFKPTAEIIQRNRAFFAGLGDVSEVYVFGHGLAEVDAPYFAEMLEYLPEDVDWIISYYGGHREREKIEAAAIEIGIATERTRFAFLSDL
;
A
#
# COMPACT_ATOMS: atom_id res chain seq x y z
N MET A 1 -8.31 -2.01 -31.87
CA MET A 1 -7.72 -2.86 -30.82
C MET A 1 -7.45 -1.95 -29.64
N THR A 2 -8.21 -2.15 -28.56
CA THR A 2 -8.14 -1.31 -27.36
C THR A 2 -7.05 -1.87 -26.46
N LYS A 3 -6.17 -0.99 -25.97
CA LYS A 3 -5.09 -1.36 -25.04
C LYS A 3 -5.45 -0.90 -23.63
N LEU A 4 -5.10 -1.71 -22.64
CA LEU A 4 -5.10 -1.34 -21.23
C LEU A 4 -3.66 -1.27 -20.73
N PHE A 5 -3.31 -0.17 -20.05
CA PHE A 5 -2.04 -0.04 -19.35
C PHE A 5 -2.31 0.01 -17.84
N ILE A 6 -1.67 -0.89 -17.10
CA ILE A 6 -1.65 -0.94 -15.64
C ILE A 6 -0.31 -0.39 -15.20
N ILE A 7 -0.31 0.74 -14.49
CA ILE A 7 0.91 1.46 -14.10
C ILE A 7 1.12 1.31 -12.60
N GLY A 8 2.31 0.86 -12.19
CA GLY A 8 2.73 0.77 -10.79
C GLY A 8 4.04 1.49 -10.52
N ASN A 9 4.51 1.43 -9.28
CA ASN A 9 5.54 2.35 -8.76
C ASN A 9 6.89 2.21 -9.49
N GLY A 10 7.21 1.02 -9.99
CA GLY A 10 8.37 0.77 -10.85
C GLY A 10 8.42 1.65 -12.10
N PHE A 11 7.27 2.14 -12.58
CA PHE A 11 7.22 3.10 -13.68
C PHE A 11 7.80 4.45 -13.28
N ASP A 12 7.44 4.97 -12.10
CA ASP A 12 7.99 6.21 -11.58
C ASP A 12 9.50 6.09 -11.32
N ILE A 13 9.92 4.96 -10.74
CA ILE A 13 11.33 4.64 -10.49
C ILE A 13 12.13 4.59 -11.80
N HIS A 14 11.60 3.97 -12.86
CA HIS A 14 12.23 3.96 -14.18
C HIS A 14 12.45 5.36 -14.75
N HIS A 15 11.59 6.31 -14.41
CA HIS A 15 11.71 7.71 -14.80
C HIS A 15 12.53 8.55 -13.80
N GLY A 16 13.19 7.91 -12.83
CA GLY A 16 14.08 8.56 -11.88
C GLY A 16 13.37 9.27 -10.72
N ILE A 17 12.09 8.97 -10.50
CA ILE A 17 11.33 9.53 -9.37
C ILE A 17 11.61 8.66 -8.14
N ARG A 18 12.11 9.28 -7.08
CA ARG A 18 12.35 8.66 -5.76
C ARG A 18 11.04 8.42 -5.03
N SER A 19 10.31 7.40 -5.48
CA SER A 19 8.93 7.07 -5.11
C SER A 19 8.82 5.75 -4.36
N ARG A 20 9.94 5.13 -3.96
CA ARG A 20 9.90 3.92 -3.12
C ARG A 20 9.42 4.28 -1.72
N TYR A 21 8.80 3.33 -1.04
CA TYR A 21 8.51 3.48 0.40
C TYR A 21 9.79 3.66 1.24
N THR A 22 10.93 3.14 0.79
CA THR A 22 12.23 3.44 1.41
C THR A 22 12.67 4.90 1.21
N ASP A 23 12.35 5.52 0.06
CA ASP A 23 12.61 6.95 -0.15
C ASP A 23 11.70 7.81 0.76
N PHE A 24 10.49 7.32 1.05
CA PHE A 24 9.60 7.92 2.04
C PHE A 24 10.17 7.79 3.46
N ALA A 25 10.68 6.62 3.84
CA ALA A 25 11.32 6.39 5.13
C ALA A 25 12.47 7.38 5.39
N GLU A 26 13.39 7.51 4.43
CA GLU A 26 14.51 8.46 4.50
C GLU A 26 14.04 9.91 4.69
N TRP A 27 12.98 10.31 3.98
CA TRP A 27 12.42 11.64 4.15
C TRP A 27 11.77 11.81 5.53
N LEU A 28 11.01 10.81 5.97
CA LEU A 28 10.24 10.84 7.20
C LEU A 28 11.14 10.88 8.44
N GLU A 29 12.26 10.16 8.45
CA GLU A 29 13.25 10.18 9.52
C GLU A 29 13.68 11.61 9.88
N SER A 30 13.81 12.47 8.86
CA SER A 30 14.21 13.87 9.04
C SER A 30 13.06 14.84 9.36
N VAL A 31 11.81 14.45 9.10
CA VAL A 31 10.63 15.34 9.17
C VAL A 31 9.75 15.04 10.37
N ASP A 32 9.58 13.77 10.70
CA ASP A 32 8.70 13.28 11.77
C ASP A 32 9.26 11.95 12.32
N HIS A 33 10.30 12.08 13.16
CA HIS A 33 11.01 10.94 13.74
C HIS A 33 10.10 10.05 14.59
N GLU A 34 9.06 10.59 15.21
CA GLU A 34 8.11 9.80 16.02
C GLU A 34 7.36 8.79 15.17
N VAL A 35 6.81 9.22 14.03
CA VAL A 35 6.14 8.32 13.08
C VAL A 35 7.13 7.33 12.46
N HIS A 36 8.33 7.79 12.11
CA HIS A 36 9.37 6.91 11.59
C HIS A 36 9.73 5.80 12.57
N SER A 37 10.01 6.16 13.84
CA SER A 37 10.33 5.19 14.89
C SER A 37 9.18 4.23 15.16
N ALA A 38 7.93 4.70 15.14
CA ALA A 38 6.79 3.81 15.32
C ALA A 38 6.74 2.70 14.25
N VAL A 39 7.05 3.02 12.99
CA VAL A 39 7.11 2.02 11.91
C VAL A 39 8.25 1.03 12.13
N GLU A 40 9.44 1.50 12.47
CA GLU A 40 10.61 0.63 12.70
C GLU A 40 10.45 -0.26 13.95
N GLU A 41 9.71 0.22 14.96
CA GLU A 41 9.55 -0.48 16.24
C GLU A 41 8.39 -1.47 16.23
N PHE A 42 7.26 -1.15 15.61
CA PHE A 42 6.03 -1.92 15.74
C PHE A 42 5.53 -2.59 14.45
N LEU A 43 6.19 -2.41 13.31
CA LEU A 43 5.93 -3.19 12.11
C LEU A 43 7.05 -4.22 11.89
N PRO A 44 6.75 -5.39 11.31
CA PRO A 44 7.68 -6.49 11.29
C PRO A 44 8.85 -6.28 10.33
N THR A 45 9.94 -6.97 10.63
CA THR A 45 10.97 -7.30 9.64
C THR A 45 10.67 -8.67 9.05
N TRP A 46 11.03 -8.88 7.80
CA TRP A 46 10.85 -10.16 7.12
C TRP A 46 12.12 -10.56 6.38
N VAL A 47 12.23 -11.84 6.03
CA VAL A 47 13.37 -12.35 5.29
C VAL A 47 12.91 -12.65 3.87
N ASP A 48 13.57 -12.03 2.89
CA ASP A 48 13.26 -12.29 1.49
C ASP A 48 13.68 -13.70 1.06
N ALA A 49 13.25 -14.11 -0.14
CA ALA A 49 13.60 -15.42 -0.71
C ALA A 49 15.13 -15.63 -0.85
N GLU A 50 15.91 -14.55 -0.76
CA GLU A 50 17.36 -14.55 -0.83
C GLU A 50 18.04 -14.64 0.55
N GLY A 51 17.27 -14.63 1.63
CA GLY A 51 17.79 -14.66 3.00
C GLY A 51 18.21 -13.30 3.52
N ASN A 52 17.89 -12.20 2.83
CA ASN A 52 18.17 -10.86 3.32
C ASN A 52 17.04 -10.39 4.23
N VAL A 53 17.41 -9.75 5.34
CA VAL A 53 16.45 -9.08 6.21
C VAL A 53 15.98 -7.80 5.54
N GLN A 54 14.68 -7.69 5.38
CA GLN A 54 13.97 -6.53 4.88
C GLN A 54 13.20 -5.88 6.03
N ASN A 55 13.17 -4.55 6.07
CA ASN A 55 12.37 -3.81 7.04
C ASN A 55 10.95 -3.56 6.51
N ALA A 56 10.09 -3.04 7.40
CA ALA A 56 8.70 -2.79 7.09
C ALA A 56 8.50 -1.90 5.86
N TRP A 57 9.37 -0.90 5.67
CA TRP A 57 9.33 0.02 4.54
C TRP A 57 9.50 -0.63 3.17
N ALA A 58 10.18 -1.77 3.07
CA ALA A 58 10.33 -2.46 1.80
C ALA A 58 8.98 -2.90 1.20
N ASP A 59 7.99 -3.15 2.06
CA ASP A 59 6.64 -3.57 1.68
C ASP A 59 5.59 -3.00 2.65
N LEU A 60 5.55 -1.66 2.74
CA LEU A 60 4.84 -0.94 3.80
C LEU A 60 3.36 -1.33 3.90
N GLU A 61 2.61 -1.33 2.80
CA GLU A 61 1.17 -1.59 2.81
C GLU A 61 0.83 -3.01 3.25
N ASN A 62 1.63 -4.01 2.83
CA ASN A 62 1.47 -5.38 3.31
C ASN A 62 1.86 -5.51 4.78
N ASN A 63 2.83 -4.74 5.27
CA ASN A 63 3.28 -4.82 6.65
C ASN A 63 2.35 -4.12 7.66
N LEU A 64 1.52 -3.17 7.22
CA LEU A 64 0.52 -2.52 8.09
C LEU A 64 -0.49 -3.52 8.69
N GLN A 65 -0.82 -4.61 8.01
CA GLN A 65 -1.72 -5.63 8.59
C GLN A 65 -1.06 -6.45 9.72
N TYR A 66 0.27 -6.42 9.81
CA TYR A 66 1.06 -7.20 10.76
C TYR A 66 1.59 -6.34 11.90
N PHE A 67 0.90 -5.24 12.22
CA PHE A 67 1.20 -4.41 13.38
C PHE A 67 1.35 -5.27 14.64
N ASP A 68 2.49 -5.15 15.31
CA ASP A 68 2.83 -5.97 16.49
C ASP A 68 2.10 -5.44 17.73
N THR A 69 0.85 -5.88 17.86
CA THR A 69 -0.03 -5.54 18.97
C THR A 69 0.48 -6.07 20.30
N ASP A 70 1.19 -7.19 20.31
CA ASP A 70 1.75 -7.77 21.53
C ASP A 70 2.89 -6.90 22.05
N GLN A 71 3.80 -6.47 21.17
CA GLN A 71 4.85 -5.51 21.51
C GLN A 71 4.27 -4.16 21.95
N LEU A 72 3.20 -3.68 21.31
CA LEU A 72 2.50 -2.47 21.74
C LEU A 72 1.97 -2.60 23.17
N LEU A 73 1.33 -3.72 23.49
CA LEU A 73 0.79 -3.97 24.82
C LEU A 73 1.91 -4.09 25.86
N ASP A 74 2.96 -4.85 25.57
CA ASP A 74 4.14 -4.97 26.44
C ASP A 74 4.80 -3.60 26.71
N TYR A 75 4.89 -2.76 25.67
CA TYR A 75 5.33 -1.38 25.79
C TYR A 75 4.42 -0.59 26.73
N GLY A 76 3.10 -0.62 26.48
CA GLY A 76 2.09 0.06 27.27
C GLY A 76 2.08 -0.35 28.74
N MET A 77 2.30 -1.63 29.05
CA MET A 77 2.27 -2.16 30.41
C MET A 77 3.31 -1.49 31.34
N ASN A 78 4.38 -0.92 30.79
CA ASN A 78 5.34 -0.11 31.56
C ASN A 78 4.72 1.17 32.15
N PHE A 79 3.55 1.58 31.63
CA PHE A 79 2.79 2.77 32.00
C PHE A 79 1.48 2.42 32.72
N LEU A 80 1.31 1.15 33.16
CA LEU A 80 0.14 0.68 33.90
C LEU A 80 0.49 0.45 35.38
N PRO A 81 0.57 1.51 36.21
CA PRO A 81 0.87 1.32 37.63
C PRO A 81 -0.25 0.54 38.33
N SER A 82 0.15 -0.29 39.30
CA SER A 82 -0.79 -0.97 40.20
C SER A 82 -1.56 0.05 41.03
N TYR A 83 -2.86 -0.21 41.25
CA TYR A 83 -3.73 0.63 42.06
C TYR A 83 -3.23 0.84 43.52
N GLY A 84 -2.29 0.01 43.99
CA GLY A 84 -1.70 0.11 45.33
C GLY A 84 -0.30 0.71 45.41
N ALA A 85 0.22 1.34 44.34
CA ALA A 85 1.56 1.93 44.36
C ALA A 85 1.61 3.24 45.18
N ASP A 86 2.66 3.44 45.97
CA ASP A 86 2.81 4.62 46.85
C ASP A 86 2.93 5.96 46.09
N ASP A 87 3.35 5.93 44.81
CA ASP A 87 3.46 7.09 43.91
C ASP A 87 2.20 7.33 43.06
N TRP A 88 1.08 6.67 43.38
CA TRP A 88 -0.16 6.71 42.62
C TRP A 88 -0.80 8.11 42.56
N ARG A 89 -1.18 8.52 41.35
CA ARG A 89 -1.92 9.77 41.04
C ARG A 89 -3.01 9.46 40.03
N ASP A 90 -4.11 10.20 40.07
CA ASP A 90 -5.23 10.09 39.11
C ASP A 90 -4.78 10.16 37.64
N SER A 91 -3.70 10.90 37.34
CA SER A 91 -3.14 10.98 35.98
C SER A 91 -2.63 9.64 35.44
N GLY A 92 -2.14 8.75 36.32
CA GLY A 92 -1.66 7.41 35.96
C GLY A 92 -2.75 6.45 35.49
N HIS A 93 -4.03 6.87 35.52
CA HIS A 93 -5.11 6.11 34.89
C HIS A 93 -5.07 6.16 33.37
N HIS A 94 -4.52 7.23 32.78
CA HIS A 94 -4.55 7.43 31.34
C HIS A 94 -3.19 7.21 30.67
N ASP A 95 -2.11 7.00 31.43
CA ASP A 95 -0.76 6.86 30.86
C ASP A 95 -0.67 5.66 29.90
N PHE A 96 -1.19 4.48 30.29
CA PHE A 96 -1.27 3.30 29.41
C PHE A 96 -2.00 3.59 28.09
N GLU A 97 -3.22 4.11 28.17
CA GLU A 97 -4.07 4.37 27.00
C GLU A 97 -3.46 5.48 26.12
N TYR A 98 -2.87 6.51 26.75
CA TYR A 98 -2.21 7.61 26.05
C TYR A 98 -0.98 7.14 25.25
N GLU A 99 -0.15 6.27 25.83
CA GLU A 99 1.04 5.75 25.16
C GLU A 99 0.67 4.85 23.97
N LEU A 100 -0.39 4.05 24.10
CA LEU A 100 -0.97 3.27 23.00
C LEU A 100 -1.53 4.19 21.90
N ASP A 101 -2.38 5.15 22.27
CA ASP A 101 -2.99 6.11 21.33
C ASP A 101 -1.91 6.89 20.58
N ARG A 102 -0.80 7.25 21.23
CA ARG A 102 0.33 7.91 20.57
C ARG A 102 0.92 7.08 19.44
N VAL A 103 1.24 5.81 19.69
CA VAL A 103 1.79 4.89 18.67
C VAL A 103 0.76 4.64 17.56
N ILE A 104 -0.48 4.38 17.94
CA ILE A 104 -1.56 4.10 16.99
C ILE A 104 -1.82 5.30 16.09
N ARG A 105 -1.91 6.52 16.63
CA ARG A 105 -2.04 7.75 15.84
C ARG A 105 -0.83 8.00 14.96
N ALA A 106 0.36 7.64 15.41
CA ALA A 106 1.56 7.75 14.60
C ALA A 106 1.46 6.85 13.37
N LEU A 107 1.10 5.57 13.53
CA LEU A 107 1.02 4.59 12.45
C LEU A 107 -0.22 4.74 11.54
N SER A 108 -1.29 5.35 12.02
CA SER A 108 -2.52 5.60 11.25
C SER A 108 -2.48 6.99 10.60
N VAL A 109 -3.04 8.00 11.28
CA VAL A 109 -3.20 9.36 10.78
C VAL A 109 -1.86 10.05 10.52
N GLY A 110 -0.87 9.84 11.39
CA GLY A 110 0.47 10.41 11.27
C GLY A 110 1.20 9.96 10.02
N LEU A 111 1.24 8.65 9.80
CA LEU A 111 1.86 8.02 8.64
C LEU A 111 1.18 8.45 7.34
N HIS A 112 -0.15 8.36 7.26
CA HIS A 112 -0.91 8.77 6.09
C HIS A 112 -0.70 10.25 5.75
N ARG A 113 -0.84 11.14 6.75
CA ARG A 113 -0.62 12.58 6.58
C ARG A 113 0.77 12.88 6.05
N ASN A 114 1.80 12.24 6.61
CA ASN A 114 3.17 12.45 6.20
C ASN A 114 3.46 11.86 4.82
N PHE A 115 2.84 10.73 4.47
CA PHE A 115 2.90 10.16 3.13
C PHE A 115 2.35 11.13 2.08
N VAL A 116 1.18 11.72 2.31
CA VAL A 116 0.60 12.73 1.41
C VAL A 116 1.50 13.97 1.29
N ARG A 117 2.10 14.42 2.40
CA ARG A 117 3.06 15.54 2.38
C ARG A 117 4.30 15.20 1.56
N TRP A 118 4.88 14.03 1.76
CA TRP A 118 6.06 13.55 1.05
C TRP A 118 5.80 13.42 -0.45
N LEU A 119 4.66 12.84 -0.83
CA LEU A 119 4.22 12.74 -2.22
C LEU A 119 4.24 14.13 -2.90
N GLY A 120 3.78 15.18 -2.21
CA GLY A 120 3.83 16.56 -2.68
C GLY A 120 5.24 17.16 -2.85
N THR A 121 6.28 16.50 -2.36
CA THR A 121 7.69 16.88 -2.54
C THR A 121 8.35 16.22 -3.76
N LEU A 122 7.70 15.22 -4.35
CA LEU A 122 8.25 14.47 -5.49
C LEU A 122 8.35 15.36 -6.74
N SER A 123 9.53 15.34 -7.35
CA SER A 123 9.78 16.07 -8.60
C SER A 123 9.43 15.20 -9.80
N ILE A 124 8.33 15.52 -10.48
CA ILE A 124 7.91 14.81 -11.68
C ILE A 124 8.67 15.37 -12.89
N PRO A 125 9.43 14.55 -13.63
CA PRO A 125 10.15 14.99 -14.81
C PRO A 125 9.17 15.36 -15.93
N ILE A 126 9.54 16.37 -16.71
CA ILE A 126 8.79 16.80 -17.91
C ILE A 126 9.32 16.16 -19.21
N GLN A 127 10.46 15.47 -19.12
CA GLN A 127 11.11 14.78 -20.23
C GLN A 127 11.86 13.55 -19.71
N THR A 128 12.00 12.51 -20.53
CA THR A 128 12.76 11.30 -20.20
C THR A 128 13.76 10.96 -21.29
N THR A 129 14.94 10.47 -20.88
CA THR A 129 15.95 9.91 -21.79
C THR A 129 15.71 8.44 -22.11
N PHE A 130 14.86 7.76 -21.35
CA PHE A 130 14.54 6.33 -21.47
C PHE A 130 13.03 6.12 -21.68
N PRO A 131 12.46 6.58 -22.81
CA PRO A 131 11.02 6.48 -23.04
C PRO A 131 10.58 5.03 -23.28
N VAL A 132 9.43 4.66 -22.71
CA VAL A 132 8.70 3.42 -23.01
C VAL A 132 7.86 3.63 -24.27
N ARG A 133 8.23 2.99 -25.37
CA ARG A 133 7.74 3.33 -26.73
C ARG A 133 6.38 2.75 -27.05
N SER A 134 5.97 1.68 -26.39
CA SER A 134 4.70 0.99 -26.57
C SER A 134 3.50 1.76 -26.03
N ILE A 135 3.71 2.81 -25.23
CA ILE A 135 2.63 3.60 -24.64
C ILE A 135 1.79 4.28 -25.73
N ALA A 136 0.49 4.02 -25.70
CA ALA A 136 -0.49 4.64 -26.57
C ALA A 136 -1.29 5.69 -25.78
N PRO A 137 -1.12 7.01 -26.03
CA PRO A 137 -1.69 8.07 -25.16
C PRO A 137 -3.22 8.08 -25.03
N ARG A 138 -3.93 7.45 -25.98
CA ARG A 138 -5.40 7.35 -26.01
C ARG A 138 -5.94 5.99 -25.53
N ALA A 139 -5.08 5.12 -25.02
CA ALA A 139 -5.47 3.85 -24.41
C ALA A 139 -6.22 4.08 -23.09
N LYS A 140 -6.68 2.99 -22.48
CA LYS A 140 -7.20 2.98 -21.10
C LYS A 140 -6.01 2.82 -20.15
N PHE A 141 -5.99 3.57 -19.06
CA PHE A 141 -4.95 3.47 -18.04
C PHE A 141 -5.57 3.25 -16.66
N LEU A 142 -5.13 2.21 -15.97
CA LEU A 142 -5.34 2.01 -14.54
C LEU A 142 -4.02 2.29 -13.84
N ASN A 143 -3.96 3.34 -13.04
CA ASN A 143 -2.73 3.79 -12.40
C ASN A 143 -2.82 3.58 -10.89
N PHE A 144 -1.90 2.78 -10.37
CA PHE A 144 -1.70 2.54 -8.95
C PHE A 144 -0.76 3.58 -8.32
N ASN A 145 -0.06 4.38 -9.14
CA ASN A 145 0.77 5.48 -8.66
C ASN A 145 -0.07 6.71 -8.32
N TYR A 146 0.40 7.44 -7.33
CA TYR A 146 -0.17 8.70 -6.88
C TYR A 146 0.24 9.89 -7.76
N THR A 147 1.26 9.73 -8.61
CA THR A 147 1.85 10.79 -9.42
C THR A 147 1.26 10.84 -10.84
N PRO A 148 1.25 12.01 -11.50
CA PRO A 148 0.80 12.14 -12.88
C PRO A 148 1.90 11.83 -13.92
N THR A 149 2.87 10.94 -13.61
CA THR A 149 4.03 10.67 -14.48
C THR A 149 3.61 10.23 -15.89
N ILE A 150 2.64 9.31 -15.98
CA ILE A 150 2.14 8.80 -17.26
C ILE A 150 1.41 9.90 -18.07
N GLN A 151 0.66 10.79 -17.41
CA GLN A 151 0.06 11.96 -18.07
C GLN A 151 1.13 12.93 -18.55
N THR A 152 2.11 13.24 -17.71
CA THR A 152 3.09 14.31 -17.93
C THR A 152 4.09 13.94 -19.03
N LEU A 153 4.63 12.73 -18.99
CA LEU A 153 5.67 12.29 -19.93
C LEU A 153 5.11 11.74 -21.24
N TYR A 154 3.95 11.10 -21.21
CA TYR A 154 3.40 10.36 -22.34
C TYR A 154 2.08 10.90 -22.87
N GLY A 155 1.52 11.96 -22.27
CA GLY A 155 0.27 12.58 -22.73
C GLY A 155 -0.95 11.67 -22.58
N ALA A 156 -0.91 10.72 -21.64
CA ALA A 156 -2.03 9.82 -21.38
C ALA A 156 -3.27 10.60 -20.96
N ALA A 157 -4.39 10.37 -21.66
CA ALA A 157 -5.63 11.13 -21.44
C ALA A 157 -6.63 10.42 -20.52
N ASN A 158 -6.79 9.10 -20.65
CA ASN A 158 -7.82 8.33 -19.95
C ASN A 158 -7.23 7.56 -18.77
N VAL A 159 -6.80 8.29 -17.73
CA VAL A 159 -6.13 7.72 -16.55
C VAL A 159 -7.07 7.66 -15.36
N LEU A 160 -7.35 6.44 -14.89
CA LEU A 160 -7.97 6.21 -13.61
C LEU A 160 -6.88 5.95 -12.56
N HIS A 161 -6.74 6.87 -11.60
CA HIS A 161 -5.89 6.65 -10.43
C HIS A 161 -6.70 5.93 -9.35
N ILE A 162 -6.45 4.64 -9.16
CA ILE A 162 -7.31 3.79 -8.32
C ILE A 162 -7.14 4.07 -6.82
N HIS A 163 -5.96 4.57 -6.41
CA HIS A 163 -5.66 4.99 -5.03
C HIS A 163 -5.59 6.52 -4.86
N GLY A 164 -6.12 7.26 -5.84
CA GLY A 164 -6.07 8.72 -5.85
C GLY A 164 -4.80 9.31 -6.46
N SER A 165 -4.82 10.62 -6.66
CA SER A 165 -3.80 11.34 -7.44
C SER A 165 -3.46 12.69 -6.83
N LEU A 166 -2.17 13.03 -6.79
CA LEU A 166 -1.70 14.38 -6.43
C LEU A 166 -2.11 15.47 -7.43
N ALA A 167 -2.41 15.08 -8.67
CA ALA A 167 -2.82 16.03 -9.70
C ALA A 167 -4.27 16.48 -9.54
N ASP A 168 -5.06 15.80 -8.70
CA ASP A 168 -6.45 16.10 -8.43
C ASP A 168 -6.63 16.48 -6.94
N PRO A 169 -6.80 17.78 -6.62
CA PRO A 169 -7.00 18.25 -5.25
C PRO A 169 -8.26 17.69 -4.56
N THR A 170 -9.20 17.11 -5.30
CA THR A 170 -10.41 16.46 -4.76
C THR A 170 -10.21 14.97 -4.51
N SER A 171 -9.08 14.43 -4.95
CA SER A 171 -8.73 13.03 -4.79
C SER A 171 -8.32 12.72 -3.35
N GLN A 172 -8.81 11.60 -2.83
CA GLN A 172 -8.36 11.06 -1.56
C GLN A 172 -7.26 10.03 -1.85
N ILE A 173 -6.08 10.26 -1.28
CA ILE A 173 -4.97 9.32 -1.34
C ILE A 173 -5.32 8.14 -0.43
N VAL A 174 -5.29 6.94 -1.00
CA VAL A 174 -5.53 5.69 -0.28
C VAL A 174 -4.17 5.06 -0.01
N LEU A 175 -3.83 4.86 1.26
CA LEU A 175 -2.66 4.13 1.73
C LEU A 175 -3.15 3.22 2.85
N GLY A 176 -2.89 1.92 2.77
CA GLY A 176 -3.39 1.00 3.79
C GLY A 176 -3.28 -0.48 3.42
N HIS A 177 -3.75 -1.34 4.30
CA HIS A 177 -3.71 -2.79 4.14
C HIS A 177 -5.03 -3.37 3.61
N GLY A 178 -4.95 -4.58 3.03
CA GLY A 178 -6.11 -5.34 2.55
C GLY A 178 -6.83 -6.20 3.60
N TRP A 179 -6.31 -6.27 4.83
CA TRP A 179 -6.86 -7.14 5.88
C TRP A 179 -8.31 -6.79 6.22
N THR A 180 -9.19 -7.78 6.08
CA THR A 180 -10.60 -7.68 6.49
C THR A 180 -10.75 -8.45 7.81
N PRO A 181 -11.09 -7.78 8.93
CA PRO A 181 -11.24 -8.47 10.20
C PRO A 181 -12.27 -9.59 10.11
N GLY A 182 -11.92 -10.78 10.58
CA GLY A 182 -12.90 -11.80 10.93
C GLY A 182 -13.63 -11.44 12.23
N ASP A 183 -14.75 -12.10 12.51
CA ASP A 183 -15.51 -11.89 13.76
C ASP A 183 -14.68 -12.21 15.02
N ASP A 184 -13.66 -13.07 14.94
CA ASP A 184 -12.80 -13.49 16.06
C ASP A 184 -11.55 -12.61 16.26
N ASP A 185 -11.33 -11.63 15.38
CA ASP A 185 -10.08 -10.84 15.38
C ASP A 185 -10.17 -9.53 16.18
N ARG A 186 -11.38 -9.11 16.59
CA ARG A 186 -11.57 -7.86 17.33
C ARG A 186 -11.03 -7.95 18.75
N TRP A 187 -10.23 -6.98 19.13
CA TRP A 187 -9.71 -6.86 20.49
C TRP A 187 -10.80 -6.50 21.49
N GLU A 188 -11.81 -5.73 21.08
CA GLU A 188 -12.96 -5.40 21.92
C GLU A 188 -13.73 -6.65 22.39
N ASP A 189 -13.79 -7.72 21.59
CA ASP A 189 -14.47 -8.96 21.95
C ASP A 189 -13.73 -9.76 23.04
N ARG A 190 -12.49 -9.37 23.38
CA ARG A 190 -11.69 -9.96 24.47
C ARG A 190 -11.97 -9.34 25.83
N ILE A 191 -12.78 -8.27 25.89
CA ILE A 191 -13.10 -7.55 27.12
C ILE A 191 -14.18 -8.30 27.89
N ASP A 192 -13.88 -8.63 29.15
CA ASP A 192 -14.80 -9.27 30.09
C ASP A 192 -14.98 -8.44 31.37
N GLU A 193 -15.68 -9.00 32.37
CA GLU A 193 -15.96 -8.32 33.64
C GLU A 193 -14.72 -8.12 34.53
N ASP A 194 -13.65 -8.88 34.30
CA ASP A 194 -12.40 -8.82 35.07
C ASP A 194 -11.33 -7.96 34.39
N THR A 195 -11.59 -7.49 33.16
CA THR A 195 -10.66 -6.68 32.38
C THR A 195 -10.53 -5.26 32.97
N ASP A 196 -9.28 -4.83 33.25
CA ASP A 196 -9.00 -3.45 33.70
C ASP A 196 -9.52 -2.45 32.66
N THR A 197 -10.27 -1.44 33.08
CA THR A 197 -10.89 -0.46 32.19
C THR A 197 -9.89 0.28 31.30
N ARG A 198 -8.64 0.44 31.76
CA ARG A 198 -7.54 1.06 31.00
C ARG A 198 -7.06 0.14 29.88
N VAL A 199 -6.97 -1.16 30.16
CA VAL A 199 -6.62 -2.19 29.18
C VAL A 199 -7.73 -2.33 28.14
N ALA A 200 -8.99 -2.30 28.58
CA ALA A 200 -10.15 -2.26 27.69
C ALA A 200 -10.13 -1.04 26.75
N GLY A 201 -9.68 0.12 27.21
CA GLY A 201 -9.43 1.29 26.37
C GLY A 201 -8.38 1.02 25.28
N GLY A 202 -7.24 0.45 25.67
CA GLY A 202 -6.18 0.05 24.74
C GLY A 202 -6.63 -0.93 23.65
N TYR A 203 -7.46 -1.92 24.01
CA TYR A 203 -8.00 -2.88 23.03
C TYR A 203 -8.86 -2.20 21.95
N ARG A 204 -9.69 -1.23 22.33
CA ARG A 204 -10.47 -0.46 21.35
C ARG A 204 -9.57 0.38 20.43
N LEU A 205 -8.49 0.95 20.96
CA LEU A 205 -7.53 1.70 20.14
C LEU A 205 -6.87 0.79 19.09
N ILE A 206 -6.56 -0.46 19.44
CA ILE A 206 -6.01 -1.43 18.48
C ILE A 206 -7.03 -1.70 17.35
N ASP A 207 -8.30 -1.90 17.68
CA ASP A 207 -9.35 -2.05 16.66
C ASP A 207 -9.51 -0.79 15.80
N ASP A 208 -9.34 0.41 16.39
CA ASP A 208 -9.34 1.67 15.66
C ASP A 208 -8.17 1.76 14.67
N TYR A 209 -6.98 1.29 15.03
CA TYR A 209 -5.81 1.23 14.12
C TYR A 209 -6.14 0.47 12.84
N PHE A 210 -6.65 -0.76 12.96
CA PHE A 210 -6.94 -1.59 11.80
C PHE A 210 -8.08 -1.01 10.97
N ARG A 211 -9.05 -0.35 11.61
CA ARG A 211 -10.14 0.32 10.89
C ARG A 211 -9.65 1.55 10.12
N GLU A 212 -8.78 2.35 10.71
CA GLU A 212 -8.26 3.59 10.12
C GLU A 212 -7.22 3.33 9.02
N THR A 213 -6.48 2.23 9.09
CA THR A 213 -5.49 1.83 8.08
C THR A 213 -6.03 0.85 7.05
N PHE A 214 -7.32 0.48 7.15
CA PHE A 214 -7.99 -0.38 6.18
C PHE A 214 -8.13 0.30 4.82
N LYS A 215 -7.76 -0.43 3.77
CA LYS A 215 -7.98 -0.05 2.38
C LYS A 215 -9.39 -0.48 1.93
N PRO A 216 -10.31 0.45 1.59
CA PRO A 216 -11.68 0.11 1.21
C PRO A 216 -11.78 -0.39 -0.23
N THR A 217 -11.04 -1.45 -0.57
CA THR A 217 -10.87 -1.96 -1.94
C THR A 217 -12.20 -2.30 -2.61
N ALA A 218 -13.13 -2.95 -1.90
CA ALA A 218 -14.45 -3.28 -2.42
C ALA A 218 -15.27 -2.04 -2.81
N GLU A 219 -15.22 -0.99 -2.00
CA GLU A 219 -15.92 0.28 -2.28
C GLU A 219 -15.27 1.01 -3.47
N ILE A 220 -13.94 1.00 -3.54
CA ILE A 220 -13.18 1.59 -4.65
C ILE A 220 -13.53 0.87 -5.97
N ILE A 221 -13.58 -0.46 -5.96
CA ILE A 221 -14.01 -1.27 -7.11
C ILE A 221 -15.43 -0.89 -7.52
N GLN A 222 -16.37 -0.87 -6.56
CA GLN A 222 -17.77 -0.54 -6.84
C GLN A 222 -17.93 0.87 -7.43
N ARG A 223 -17.23 1.87 -6.88
CA ARG A 223 -17.24 3.25 -7.38
C ARG A 223 -16.73 3.35 -8.82
N ASN A 224 -15.79 2.48 -9.18
CA ASN A 224 -15.14 2.47 -10.50
C ASN A 224 -15.68 1.36 -11.43
N ARG A 225 -16.81 0.74 -11.12
CA ARG A 225 -17.40 -0.37 -11.90
C ARG A 225 -17.55 -0.06 -13.39
N ALA A 226 -17.84 1.19 -13.76
CA ALA A 226 -17.95 1.62 -15.16
C ALA A 226 -16.63 1.48 -15.93
N PHE A 227 -15.48 1.63 -15.27
CA PHE A 227 -14.17 1.40 -15.88
C PHE A 227 -13.98 -0.09 -16.17
N PHE A 228 -14.19 -0.96 -15.18
CA PHE A 228 -14.03 -2.42 -15.31
C PHE A 228 -14.99 -3.01 -16.34
N ALA A 229 -16.28 -2.62 -16.29
CA ALA A 229 -17.26 -3.03 -17.29
C ALA A 229 -16.91 -2.60 -18.73
N GLY A 230 -16.05 -1.59 -18.88
CA GLY A 230 -15.55 -1.12 -20.16
C GLY A 230 -14.32 -1.86 -20.68
N LEU A 231 -13.90 -2.99 -20.09
CA LEU A 231 -12.70 -3.74 -20.50
C LEU A 231 -12.94 -4.84 -21.54
N GLY A 232 -14.19 -5.15 -21.89
CA GLY A 232 -14.53 -6.27 -22.78
C GLY A 232 -14.09 -6.14 -24.24
N ASP A 233 -13.56 -4.99 -24.67
CA ASP A 233 -12.98 -4.79 -26.01
C ASP A 233 -11.44 -4.70 -26.01
N VAL A 234 -10.81 -4.91 -24.85
CA VAL A 234 -9.36 -4.87 -24.69
C VAL A 234 -8.72 -6.11 -25.30
N SER A 235 -7.75 -5.92 -26.18
CA SER A 235 -7.01 -7.00 -26.84
C SER A 235 -5.61 -7.21 -26.27
N GLU A 236 -5.05 -6.19 -25.61
CA GLU A 236 -3.72 -6.25 -25.01
C GLU A 236 -3.71 -5.51 -23.66
N VAL A 237 -3.11 -6.14 -22.64
CA VAL A 237 -2.86 -5.56 -21.33
C VAL A 237 -1.36 -5.41 -21.10
N TYR A 238 -0.93 -4.23 -20.71
CA TYR A 238 0.45 -3.88 -20.43
C TYR A 238 0.59 -3.53 -18.95
N VAL A 239 1.36 -4.30 -18.18
CA VAL A 239 1.61 -4.07 -16.76
C VAL A 239 3.01 -3.49 -16.59
N PHE A 240 3.09 -2.19 -16.30
CA PHE A 240 4.34 -1.43 -16.24
C PHE A 240 4.69 -1.02 -14.82
N GLY A 241 5.77 -1.58 -14.30
CA GLY A 241 6.30 -1.27 -12.97
C GLY A 241 5.41 -1.66 -11.80
N HIS A 242 4.38 -2.48 -12.02
CA HIS A 242 3.53 -2.99 -10.95
C HIS A 242 4.12 -4.27 -10.37
N GLY A 243 4.17 -4.37 -9.03
CA GLY A 243 4.74 -5.52 -8.33
C GLY A 243 3.81 -6.75 -8.25
N LEU A 244 2.54 -6.59 -8.63
CA LEU A 244 1.48 -7.60 -8.49
C LEU A 244 1.33 -8.07 -7.03
N ALA A 245 1.39 -7.11 -6.09
CA ALA A 245 1.29 -7.38 -4.67
C ALA A 245 -0.08 -7.94 -4.27
N GLU A 246 -0.11 -8.77 -3.24
CA GLU A 246 -1.33 -9.41 -2.72
C GLU A 246 -2.41 -8.39 -2.34
N VAL A 247 -2.03 -7.27 -1.72
CA VAL A 247 -2.93 -6.16 -1.37
C VAL A 247 -3.68 -5.56 -2.56
N ASP A 248 -3.17 -5.73 -3.79
CA ASP A 248 -3.79 -5.25 -5.02
C ASP A 248 -4.50 -6.34 -5.82
N ALA A 249 -4.36 -7.62 -5.43
CA ALA A 249 -4.97 -8.76 -6.12
C ALA A 249 -6.49 -8.62 -6.35
N PRO A 250 -7.30 -8.03 -5.43
CA PRO A 250 -8.73 -7.85 -5.68
C PRO A 250 -9.04 -6.96 -6.90
N TYR A 251 -8.20 -5.97 -7.21
CA TYR A 251 -8.40 -5.16 -8.43
C TYR A 251 -8.13 -5.98 -9.69
N PHE A 252 -7.14 -6.88 -9.66
CA PHE A 252 -6.88 -7.78 -10.77
C PHE A 252 -7.97 -8.83 -10.94
N ALA A 253 -8.48 -9.39 -9.84
CA ALA A 253 -9.62 -10.30 -9.87
C ALA A 253 -10.82 -9.65 -10.55
N GLU A 254 -11.18 -8.42 -10.17
CA GLU A 254 -12.25 -7.67 -10.83
C GLU A 254 -11.95 -7.42 -12.32
N MET A 255 -10.72 -7.04 -12.70
CA MET A 255 -10.37 -6.86 -14.11
C MET A 255 -10.52 -8.14 -14.94
N LEU A 256 -10.08 -9.28 -14.40
CA LEU A 256 -10.14 -10.57 -15.09
C LEU A 256 -11.58 -11.03 -15.37
N GLU A 257 -12.57 -10.58 -14.60
CA GLU A 257 -13.98 -10.87 -14.87
C GLU A 257 -14.52 -10.20 -16.15
N TYR A 258 -13.93 -9.08 -16.57
CA TYR A 258 -14.38 -8.31 -17.74
C TYR A 258 -13.46 -8.38 -18.94
N LEU A 259 -12.21 -8.79 -18.76
CA LEU A 259 -11.26 -8.95 -19.86
C LEU A 259 -11.63 -10.17 -20.73
N PRO A 260 -11.42 -10.12 -22.05
CA PRO A 260 -11.55 -11.29 -22.90
C PRO A 260 -10.57 -12.41 -22.49
N GLU A 261 -11.01 -13.67 -22.56
CA GLU A 261 -10.15 -14.85 -22.31
C GLU A 261 -8.94 -14.89 -23.24
N ASP A 262 -9.05 -14.27 -24.42
CA ASP A 262 -8.06 -14.27 -25.48
C ASP A 262 -7.20 -12.99 -25.51
N VAL A 263 -7.11 -12.28 -24.39
CA VAL A 263 -6.28 -11.07 -24.25
C VAL A 263 -4.79 -11.41 -24.14
N ASP A 264 -3.92 -10.62 -24.77
CA ASP A 264 -2.47 -10.77 -24.66
C ASP A 264 -1.90 -9.88 -23.54
N TRP A 265 -0.95 -10.41 -22.76
CA TRP A 265 -0.34 -9.71 -21.64
C TRP A 265 1.14 -9.39 -21.91
N ILE A 266 1.55 -8.18 -21.54
CA ILE A 266 2.95 -7.77 -21.49
C ILE A 266 3.23 -7.25 -20.08
N ILE A 267 4.02 -7.99 -19.31
CA ILE A 267 4.33 -7.66 -17.92
C ILE A 267 5.79 -7.25 -17.82
N SER A 268 6.02 -6.03 -17.35
CA SER A 268 7.38 -5.54 -17.12
C SER A 268 7.92 -6.04 -15.78
N TYR A 269 9.21 -6.33 -15.72
CA TYR A 269 9.93 -6.56 -14.47
C TYR A 269 11.19 -5.70 -14.42
N TYR A 270 11.72 -5.48 -13.23
CA TYR A 270 13.01 -4.83 -13.03
C TYR A 270 14.09 -5.91 -12.77
N GLY A 271 15.37 -5.52 -12.72
CA GLY A 271 16.43 -6.41 -12.25
C GLY A 271 16.79 -7.59 -13.18
N GLY A 272 16.87 -8.79 -12.62
CA GLY A 272 17.43 -9.98 -13.27
C GLY A 272 16.44 -11.16 -13.37
N HIS A 273 16.95 -12.34 -13.72
CA HIS A 273 16.14 -13.55 -13.91
C HIS A 273 15.24 -13.90 -12.72
N ARG A 274 15.70 -13.68 -11.49
CA ARG A 274 14.92 -13.97 -10.27
C ARG A 274 13.71 -13.06 -10.10
N GLU A 275 13.85 -11.78 -10.41
CA GLU A 275 12.72 -10.85 -10.31
C GLU A 275 11.66 -11.19 -11.36
N ARG A 276 12.10 -11.64 -12.54
CA ARG A 276 11.20 -12.23 -13.54
C ARG A 276 10.44 -13.44 -12.98
N GLU A 277 11.12 -14.38 -12.31
CA GLU A 277 10.46 -15.56 -11.71
C GLU A 277 9.44 -15.16 -10.64
N LYS A 278 9.77 -14.15 -9.81
CA LYS A 278 8.86 -13.61 -8.78
C LYS A 278 7.60 -13.02 -9.40
N ILE A 279 7.73 -12.15 -10.41
CA ILE A 279 6.55 -11.54 -11.05
C ILE A 279 5.72 -12.57 -11.84
N GLU A 280 6.37 -13.58 -12.41
CA GLU A 280 5.69 -14.67 -13.12
C GLU A 280 4.87 -15.53 -12.14
N ALA A 281 5.41 -15.85 -10.96
CA ALA A 281 4.68 -16.53 -9.90
C ALA A 281 3.48 -15.69 -9.41
N ALA A 282 3.67 -14.39 -9.15
CA ALA A 282 2.60 -13.49 -8.73
C ALA A 282 1.49 -13.37 -9.79
N ALA A 283 1.86 -13.32 -11.08
CA ALA A 283 0.89 -13.29 -12.17
C ALA A 283 0.03 -14.58 -12.21
N ILE A 284 0.65 -15.75 -12.00
CA ILE A 284 -0.07 -17.03 -11.92
C ILE A 284 -1.03 -17.05 -10.74
N GLU A 285 -0.58 -16.60 -9.57
CA GLU A 285 -1.38 -16.57 -8.34
C GLU A 285 -2.63 -15.68 -8.49
N ILE A 286 -2.48 -14.54 -9.17
CA ILE A 286 -3.59 -13.64 -9.49
C ILE A 286 -4.54 -14.21 -10.56
N GLY A 287 -4.10 -15.21 -11.35
CA GLY A 287 -4.91 -15.84 -12.39
C GLY A 287 -4.65 -15.32 -13.81
N ILE A 288 -3.50 -14.69 -14.07
CA ILE A 288 -3.10 -14.26 -15.41
C ILE A 288 -2.58 -15.46 -16.22
N ALA A 289 -3.11 -15.66 -17.43
CA ALA A 289 -2.75 -16.74 -18.34
C ALA A 289 -1.32 -16.62 -18.88
N THR A 290 -0.42 -17.53 -18.50
CA THR A 290 1.01 -17.43 -18.83
C THR A 290 1.31 -17.74 -20.29
N GLU A 291 0.50 -18.57 -20.96
CA GLU A 291 0.66 -18.91 -22.38
C GLU A 291 0.46 -17.73 -23.33
N ARG A 292 -0.19 -16.67 -22.85
CA ARG A 292 -0.39 -15.40 -23.57
C ARG A 292 0.35 -14.22 -22.92
N THR A 293 1.28 -14.52 -22.02
CA THR A 293 2.03 -13.49 -21.30
C THR A 293 3.46 -13.43 -21.81
N ARG A 294 3.89 -12.22 -22.16
CA ARG A 294 5.30 -11.90 -22.43
C ARG A 294 5.86 -11.06 -21.28
N PHE A 295 6.95 -11.52 -20.69
CA PHE A 295 7.74 -10.74 -19.74
C PHE A 295 8.84 -9.96 -20.47
N ALA A 296 9.05 -8.70 -20.11
CA ALA A 296 10.09 -7.86 -20.71
C ALA A 296 10.62 -6.80 -19.74
N PHE A 297 11.81 -6.26 -20.00
CA PHE A 297 12.26 -5.06 -19.31
C PHE A 297 11.48 -3.85 -19.78
N LEU A 298 11.17 -2.92 -18.86
CA LEU A 298 10.46 -1.70 -19.21
C LEU A 298 11.23 -0.84 -20.23
N SER A 299 12.57 -0.90 -20.22
CA SER A 299 13.45 -0.24 -21.20
C SER A 299 13.36 -0.80 -22.63
N ASP A 300 12.86 -2.03 -22.78
CA ASP A 300 12.78 -2.73 -24.06
C ASP A 300 11.41 -2.57 -24.72
N LEU A 301 10.48 -1.90 -24.04
CA LEU A 301 9.08 -1.73 -24.42
C LEU A 301 8.79 -0.35 -25.00
#